data_AF-A0A961EZ82-F1
#
_entry.id   AF-A0A961EZ82-F1
#
_cell.length_a   1.000
_cell.length_b   1.000
_cell.length_c   1.000
_cell.angle_alpha   90.00
_cell.angle_beta   90.00
_cell.angle_gamma   90.00
#
_symmetry.space_group_name_H-M   'P 1'
#
loop_
_entity.id
_entity.type
_entity.pdbx_description
1 polymer ?
#
loop_
_entity_poly.entity_id
_entity_poly.type
_entity_poly.pdbx_seq_one_letter_code
_entity_poly.pdbx_strand_id
1 'polypeptide(L)'
;MDPASGLCKARIMLVAGLVLMLIHCGEDPIMPTEMPNPASEHCAQQGGQLVIMDEAKGQVGFCHFNDGSVCEEWDLFRKNCGPGQCQTTCRNAGAPDEVLVDCNGRQVAAACN
;
A
#
# COMPACT_ATOMS: atom_id res chain seq x y z
N MET A 1 -14.02 10.27 -20.85
CA MET A 1 -14.74 10.42 -22.13
C MET A 1 -14.50 9.18 -22.95
N ASP A 2 -15.50 8.30 -23.06
CA ASP A 2 -15.78 7.50 -24.25
C ASP A 2 -17.31 7.29 -24.32
N PRO A 3 -17.93 7.30 -25.52
CA PRO A 3 -19.34 7.64 -25.67
C PRO A 3 -20.15 6.47 -26.25
N ALA A 4 -20.91 5.75 -25.44
CA ALA A 4 -21.90 4.79 -25.94
C ALA A 4 -22.98 4.42 -24.90
N SER A 5 -23.54 5.38 -24.17
CA SER A 5 -24.78 5.17 -23.41
C SER A 5 -26.00 5.31 -24.34
N GLY A 6 -26.12 4.38 -25.28
CA GLY A 6 -27.22 4.28 -26.24
C GLY A 6 -28.25 3.22 -25.85
N LEU A 7 -29.13 3.59 -24.91
CA LEU A 7 -30.56 3.26 -24.98
C LEU A 7 -30.97 1.78 -25.18
N CYS A 8 -30.82 0.92 -24.18
CA CYS A 8 -31.53 -0.36 -24.12
C CYS A 8 -32.97 -0.16 -23.57
N LYS A 9 -33.79 0.55 -24.33
CA LYS A 9 -35.26 0.61 -24.13
C LYS A 9 -35.91 0.19 -25.44
N ALA A 10 -36.54 -0.98 -25.49
CA ALA A 10 -37.80 -1.14 -26.22
C ALA A 10 -38.44 -2.52 -25.99
N ARG A 11 -39.58 -2.48 -25.30
CA ARG A 11 -40.85 -3.12 -25.71
C ARG A 11 -40.82 -4.63 -25.95
N ILE A 12 -41.14 -5.36 -24.89
CA ILE A 12 -41.69 -6.72 -24.96
C ILE A 12 -43.08 -6.60 -25.62
N MET A 13 -43.14 -6.69 -26.94
CA MET A 13 -44.37 -7.03 -27.66
C MET A 13 -44.63 -8.52 -27.42
N LEU A 14 -45.80 -8.83 -26.88
CA LEU A 14 -46.44 -10.14 -26.90
C LEU A 14 -46.33 -10.77 -28.30
N VAL A 15 -45.48 -11.78 -28.49
CA VAL A 15 -45.66 -12.77 -29.55
C VAL A 15 -45.23 -14.13 -29.02
N ALA A 16 -46.20 -15.04 -29.01
CA ALA A 16 -46.04 -16.42 -28.61
C ALA A 16 -45.19 -17.21 -29.62
N GLY A 17 -44.39 -18.14 -29.11
CA GLY A 17 -43.99 -19.34 -29.82
C GLY A 17 -42.68 -19.27 -30.60
N LEU A 18 -41.71 -20.05 -30.10
CA LEU A 18 -40.57 -20.65 -30.79
C LEU A 18 -39.64 -19.73 -31.61
N VAL A 19 -38.36 -19.75 -31.19
CA VAL A 19 -37.11 -19.66 -31.95
C VAL A 19 -36.13 -18.62 -31.37
N LEU A 20 -34.92 -19.11 -31.17
CA LEU A 20 -33.64 -18.43 -30.89
C LEU A 20 -33.39 -17.95 -29.45
N MET A 21 -32.92 -18.89 -28.62
CA MET A 21 -31.95 -18.59 -27.57
C MET A 21 -30.69 -18.04 -28.21
N LEU A 22 -30.49 -16.73 -28.22
CA LEU A 22 -29.14 -16.16 -28.34
C LEU A 22 -29.04 -14.88 -27.50
N ILE A 23 -27.86 -14.75 -26.89
CA ILE A 23 -27.29 -13.58 -26.22
C ILE A 23 -27.61 -13.50 -24.72
N HIS A 24 -26.81 -14.22 -23.92
CA HIS A 24 -26.31 -13.72 -22.65
C HIS A 24 -24.79 -13.66 -22.74
N CYS A 25 -24.23 -12.51 -23.14
CA CYS A 25 -22.88 -12.15 -22.75
C CYS A 25 -23.04 -11.51 -21.36
N GLY A 26 -22.97 -12.33 -20.32
CA GLY A 26 -22.71 -11.80 -18.98
C GLY A 26 -21.21 -11.64 -18.87
N GLU A 27 -20.72 -10.41 -18.79
CA GLU A 27 -19.43 -10.18 -18.15
C GLU A 27 -19.60 -10.61 -16.69
N ASP A 28 -18.98 -11.72 -16.30
CA ASP A 28 -18.81 -12.03 -14.88
C ASP A 28 -18.10 -10.83 -14.24
N PRO A 29 -18.60 -10.28 -13.12
CA PRO A 29 -17.88 -9.23 -12.43
C PRO A 29 -16.51 -9.79 -12.02
N ILE A 30 -15.45 -9.29 -12.65
CA ILE A 30 -14.07 -9.51 -12.19
C ILE A 30 -14.00 -8.87 -10.81
N MET A 31 -14.26 -9.64 -9.76
CA MET A 31 -13.97 -9.21 -8.41
C MET A 31 -12.45 -9.16 -8.29
N PRO A 32 -11.84 -8.01 -7.97
CA PRO A 32 -10.40 -7.95 -7.76
C PRO A 32 -10.04 -8.92 -6.62
N THR A 33 -9.31 -9.98 -6.93
CA THR A 33 -8.76 -10.93 -5.95
C THR A 33 -7.47 -10.40 -5.35
N GLU A 34 -7.40 -9.10 -5.06
CA GLU A 34 -6.23 -8.53 -4.39
C GLU A 34 -6.34 -8.84 -2.90
N MET A 35 -5.68 -9.93 -2.48
CA MET A 35 -5.43 -10.17 -1.06
C MET A 35 -4.63 -8.98 -0.52
N PRO A 36 -5.05 -8.37 0.59
CA PRO A 36 -4.28 -7.30 1.21
C PRO A 36 -2.86 -7.75 1.53
N ASN A 37 -1.89 -6.87 1.31
CA ASN A 37 -0.53 -7.12 1.74
C ASN A 37 -0.51 -7.15 3.29
N PRO A 38 -0.08 -8.26 3.93
CA PRO A 38 -0.10 -8.38 5.39
C PRO A 38 0.78 -7.35 6.10
N ALA A 39 1.87 -6.89 5.47
CA ALA A 39 2.72 -5.83 6.02
C ALA A 39 2.01 -4.47 6.00
N SER A 40 1.34 -4.17 4.89
CA SER A 40 0.50 -2.98 4.74
C SER A 40 -0.68 -2.97 5.73
N GLU A 41 -1.35 -4.10 5.92
CA GLU A 41 -2.43 -4.25 6.90
C GLU A 41 -1.91 -4.06 8.32
N HIS A 42 -0.76 -4.66 8.65
CA HIS A 42 -0.12 -4.52 9.95
C HIS A 42 0.23 -3.05 10.24
N CYS A 43 0.69 -2.27 9.26
CA CYS A 43 0.89 -0.82 9.44
C CYS A 43 -0.36 -0.10 9.95
N ALA A 44 -1.51 -0.34 9.29
CA ALA A 44 -2.78 0.25 9.70
C ALA A 44 -3.21 -0.22 11.10
N GLN A 45 -2.99 -1.51 11.42
CA GLN A 45 -3.28 -2.07 12.76
C GLN A 45 -2.43 -1.42 13.86
N GLN A 46 -1.20 -1.00 13.56
CA GLN A 46 -0.32 -0.26 14.48
C GLN A 46 -0.66 1.24 14.55
N GLY A 47 -1.73 1.68 13.89
CA GLY A 47 -2.16 3.08 13.89
C GLY A 47 -1.29 3.99 13.02
N GLY A 48 -0.52 3.42 12.09
CA GLY A 48 0.26 4.17 11.12
C GLY A 48 -0.45 4.36 9.79
N GLN A 49 0.04 5.32 9.00
CA GLN A 49 -0.37 5.59 7.64
C GLN A 49 0.64 4.98 6.66
N LEU A 50 0.16 4.11 5.78
CA LEU A 50 0.98 3.53 4.73
C LEU A 50 1.21 4.54 3.59
N VAL A 51 2.47 4.67 3.17
CA VAL A 51 2.92 5.47 2.03
C VAL A 51 3.73 4.55 1.12
N ILE A 52 3.32 4.42 -0.14
CA ILE A 52 4.05 3.64 -1.13
C ILE A 52 4.95 4.58 -1.93
N MET A 53 6.22 4.19 -2.10
CA MET A 53 7.22 4.92 -2.86
C MET A 53 7.73 4.05 -4.01
N ASP A 54 7.83 4.63 -5.21
CA ASP A 54 8.50 3.99 -6.34
C ASP A 54 10.02 4.09 -6.21
N GLU A 55 10.70 2.96 -6.35
CA GLU A 55 12.15 2.84 -6.41
C GLU A 55 12.60 2.16 -7.71
N ALA A 56 13.91 2.22 -7.98
CA ALA A 56 14.50 1.60 -9.17
C ALA A 56 14.24 0.09 -9.29
N LYS A 57 13.91 -0.59 -8.18
CA LYS A 57 13.69 -2.05 -8.12
C LYS A 57 12.23 -2.45 -7.89
N GLY A 58 11.30 -1.50 -7.83
CA GLY A 58 9.90 -1.75 -7.51
C GLY A 58 9.34 -0.73 -6.52
N GLN A 59 8.24 -1.07 -5.87
CA GLN A 59 7.62 -0.21 -4.86
C GLN A 59 8.03 -0.66 -3.46
N VAL A 60 8.21 0.32 -2.56
CA VAL A 60 8.49 0.10 -1.13
C VAL A 60 7.42 0.79 -0.30
N GLY A 61 6.87 0.10 0.69
CA GLY A 61 5.88 0.65 1.61
C GLY A 61 6.52 1.15 2.91
N PHE A 62 6.18 2.36 3.32
CA PHE A 62 6.57 2.95 4.60
C PHE A 62 5.36 3.26 5.46
N CYS A 63 5.42 2.87 6.71
CA CYS A 63 4.44 3.17 7.74
C CYS A 63 4.84 4.42 8.53
N HIS A 64 4.04 5.47 8.44
CA HIS A 64 4.22 6.73 9.16
C HIS A 64 3.34 6.78 10.40
N PHE A 65 3.92 7.05 11.56
CA PHE A 65 3.20 7.11 12.83
C PHE A 65 2.98 8.56 13.30
N ASN A 66 2.00 8.76 14.19
CA ASN A 66 1.62 10.08 14.69
C ASN A 66 2.69 10.77 15.55
N ASP A 67 3.64 10.01 16.09
CA ASP A 67 4.80 10.53 16.82
C ASP A 67 5.94 10.97 15.88
N GLY A 68 5.74 10.86 14.56
CA GLY A 68 6.72 11.19 13.53
C GLY A 68 7.69 10.05 13.20
N SER A 69 7.59 8.91 13.88
CA SER A 69 8.39 7.74 13.50
C SER A 69 7.92 7.17 12.16
N VAL A 70 8.88 6.67 11.38
CA VAL A 70 8.62 6.04 10.08
C VAL A 70 9.35 4.72 10.04
N CYS A 71 8.68 3.68 9.56
CA CYS A 71 9.34 2.41 9.31
C CYS A 71 8.85 1.73 8.03
N GLU A 72 9.75 1.06 7.31
CA GLU A 72 9.38 0.17 6.20
C GLU A 72 8.40 -0.93 6.66
N GLU A 73 7.41 -1.26 5.84
CA GLU A 73 6.28 -2.10 6.22
C GLU A 73 6.68 -3.54 6.60
N TRP A 74 7.66 -4.14 5.91
CA TRP A 74 8.13 -5.50 6.19
C TRP A 74 9.04 -5.57 7.42
N ASP A 75 9.79 -4.51 7.70
CA ASP A 75 10.55 -4.35 8.94
C ASP A 75 9.62 -4.16 10.14
N LEU A 76 8.55 -3.39 9.99
CA LEU A 76 7.51 -3.26 11.00
C LEU A 76 6.82 -4.61 11.25
N PHE A 77 6.44 -5.32 10.18
CA PHE A 77 5.81 -6.63 10.26
C PHE A 77 6.69 -7.66 10.98
N ARG A 78 8.01 -7.61 10.75
CA ARG A 78 9.01 -8.48 11.40
C ARG A 78 9.47 -7.98 12.76
N LYS A 79 8.93 -6.86 13.25
CA LYS A 79 9.27 -6.22 14.54
C LYS A 79 10.73 -5.77 14.62
N ASN A 80 11.32 -5.41 13.49
CA ASN A 80 12.64 -4.79 13.41
C ASN A 80 12.59 -3.29 13.77
N CYS A 81 11.40 -2.72 13.86
CA CYS A 81 11.12 -1.32 14.16
C CYS A 81 9.67 -1.15 14.68
N GLY A 82 9.30 0.06 15.10
CA GLY A 82 7.93 0.39 15.48
C GLY A 82 7.73 1.84 15.92
N PRO A 83 6.49 2.20 16.32
CA PRO A 83 6.17 3.52 16.88
C PRO A 83 7.08 3.84 18.07
N GLY A 84 7.59 5.06 18.14
CA GLY A 84 8.42 5.57 19.24
C GLY A 84 9.84 5.05 19.24
N GLN A 85 10.18 4.11 18.35
CA GLN A 85 11.53 3.56 18.21
C GLN A 85 12.40 4.36 17.23
N CYS A 86 11.82 5.35 16.56
CA CYS A 86 12.55 6.21 15.64
C CYS A 86 12.90 7.55 16.31
N GLN A 87 13.84 7.49 17.26
CA GLN A 87 14.67 8.64 17.59
C GLN A 87 15.99 8.46 16.87
N THR A 88 16.47 9.51 16.19
CA THR A 88 17.81 9.50 15.63
C THR A 88 18.80 9.22 16.76
N THR A 89 19.60 8.17 16.63
CA THR A 89 20.55 7.80 17.68
C THR A 89 21.96 8.08 17.23
N CYS A 90 22.78 8.51 18.19
CA CYS A 90 24.21 8.62 18.02
C CYS A 90 24.82 7.25 18.20
N ARG A 91 25.16 6.61 17.08
CA ARG A 91 25.96 5.39 17.10
C ARG A 91 27.38 5.77 17.52
N ASN A 92 27.94 5.01 18.46
CA ASN A 92 29.28 5.23 19.00
C ASN A 92 29.46 6.61 19.66
N ALA A 93 28.47 7.07 20.43
CA ALA A 93 28.53 8.35 21.13
C ALA A 93 29.82 8.49 21.99
N GLY A 94 30.62 9.51 21.71
CA GLY A 94 31.92 9.74 22.35
C GLY A 94 33.13 9.03 21.71
N ALA A 95 32.94 8.37 20.57
CA ALA A 95 34.01 7.79 19.76
C ALA A 95 34.37 8.70 18.57
N PRO A 96 35.60 8.59 18.01
CA PRO A 96 36.00 9.39 16.85
C PRO A 96 35.21 9.08 15.56
N ASP A 97 34.48 7.97 15.55
CA ASP A 97 33.56 7.53 14.49
C ASP A 97 32.09 7.65 14.89
N GLU A 98 31.77 8.58 15.80
CA GLU A 98 30.39 8.91 16.15
C GLU A 98 29.61 9.39 14.92
N VAL A 99 28.50 8.72 14.63
CA VAL A 99 27.68 9.03 13.47
C VAL A 99 26.21 9.02 13.84
N LEU A 100 25.48 9.98 13.28
CA LEU A 100 24.03 10.04 13.44
C LEU A 100 23.43 9.01 12.49
N VAL A 101 22.72 8.02 13.04
CA VAL A 101 22.09 6.95 12.26
C VAL A 101 20.59 7.00 12.38
N ASP A 102 19.92 6.67 11.29
CA ASP A 102 18.49 6.45 11.29
C ASP A 102 18.12 5.07 11.85
N CYS A 103 16.82 4.80 11.81
CA CYS A 103 16.15 3.63 12.37
C CYS A 103 16.44 2.35 11.58
N ASN A 104 17.00 2.50 10.38
CA ASN A 104 17.48 1.41 9.52
C ASN A 104 19.01 1.25 9.64
N GLY A 105 19.63 1.99 10.56
CA GLY A 105 21.06 1.99 10.78
C GLY A 105 21.87 2.63 9.67
N ARG A 106 21.23 3.38 8.76
CA ARG A 106 21.89 4.17 7.72
C ARG A 106 22.43 5.45 8.35
N GLN A 107 23.67 5.77 8.00
CA GLN A 107 24.27 7.04 8.39
C GLN A 107 23.54 8.20 7.71
N VAL A 108 22.97 9.10 8.52
CA VAL A 108 22.27 10.31 8.07
C VAL A 108 23.07 11.59 8.32
N ALA A 109 24.04 11.56 9.24
CA ALA A 109 25.06 12.59 9.38
C ALA A 109 26.39 12.03 9.88
N ALA A 110 27.47 12.76 9.61
CA ALA A 110 28.82 12.40 10.03
C ALA A 110 29.14 12.79 11.50
N ALA A 111 28.21 13.46 12.19
CA ALA A 111 28.38 13.91 13.56
C ALA A 111 27.01 14.12 14.23
N CYS A 112 27.00 14.23 15.56
CA CYS A 112 25.82 14.16 16.43
C CYS A 112 25.46 15.47 17.14
N ASN A 113 25.98 16.59 16.65
CA ASN A 113 26.07 17.88 17.34
C ASN A 113 25.74 19.05 16.42
#